data_AF-A0A2D5BTP2-F1
#
_entry.id   AF-A0A2D5BTP2-F1
#
_cell.length_a   1.000
_cell.length_b   1.000
_cell.length_c   1.000
_cell.angle_alpha   90.00
_cell.angle_beta   90.00
_cell.angle_gamma   90.00
#
_symmetry.space_group_name_H-M   'P 1'
#
loop_
_entity.id
_entity.type
_entity.pdbx_description
1 polymer ?
#
loop_
_entity_poly.entity_id
_entity_poly.type
_entity_poly.pdbx_seq_one_letter_code
_entity_poly.pdbx_strand_id
1 'polypeptide(L)' 'MLCYCLGVRYGCVIDTIRADACASVQQVTRKCKAGGGCRSCHPEIEELITEVREERKGGGGILGVIARVFGRRR' A
#
# COMPACT_ATOMS: atom_id res chain seq x y z
N MET A 1 -2.65 -9.25 -5.24
CA MET A 1 -1.65 -8.46 -6.01
C MET A 1 -2.17 -7.03 -6.07
N LEU A 2 -1.33 -5.99 -5.95
CA LEU A 2 -1.81 -4.61 -5.83
C LEU A 2 -1.79 -3.86 -7.17
N CYS A 3 -0.63 -3.79 -7.84
CA CYS A 3 -0.55 -3.19 -9.18
C CYS A 3 -0.48 -4.28 -10.25
N TYR A 4 -1.63 -4.60 -10.85
CA TYR A 4 -1.70 -5.62 -11.91
C TYR A 4 -0.89 -5.25 -13.15
N CYS A 5 -0.87 -3.97 -13.55
CA CYS A 5 -0.14 -3.52 -14.72
C CYS A 5 1.37 -3.72 -14.63
N LEU A 6 1.94 -3.57 -13.42
CA LEU A 6 3.39 -3.52 -13.21
C LEU A 6 3.92 -4.69 -12.38
N GLY A 7 3.09 -5.70 -12.12
CA GLY A 7 3.56 -6.88 -11.42
C GLY A 7 3.71 -6.70 -9.89
N VAL A 8 3.27 -5.58 -9.31
CA VAL A 8 3.65 -5.22 -7.93
C VAL A 8 2.69 -5.80 -6.89
N ARG A 9 3.26 -6.43 -5.86
CA ARG A 9 2.53 -7.03 -4.73
C ARG A 9 2.42 -6.05 -3.56
N TYR A 10 1.41 -6.26 -2.71
CA TYR A 10 1.20 -5.48 -1.48
C TYR A 10 2.45 -5.41 -0.60
N GLY A 11 3.12 -6.54 -0.36
CA GLY A 11 4.32 -6.60 0.48
C GLY A 11 5.40 -5.62 0.03
N CYS A 12 5.71 -5.58 -1.28
CA CYS A 12 6.72 -4.67 -1.82
C CYS A 12 6.38 -3.19 -1.57
N VAL A 13 5.10 -2.81 -1.69
CA VAL A 13 4.64 -1.45 -1.42
C VAL A 13 4.73 -1.12 0.07
N ILE A 14 4.28 -2.03 0.93
CA ILE A 14 4.35 -1.86 2.39
C ILE A 14 5.79 -1.73 2.85
N ASP A 15 6.68 -2.61 2.38
CA ASP A 15 8.11 -2.57 2.69
C ASP A 15 8.74 -1.26 2.24
N THR A 16 8.36 -0.77 1.06
CA THR A 16 8.82 0.53 0.54
C THR A 16 8.34 1.69 1.42
N ILE A 17 7.06 1.70 1.82
CA ILE A 17 6.50 2.74 2.70
C ILE A 17 7.20 2.70 4.06
N ARG A 18 7.50 1.50 4.58
CA ARG A 18 8.22 1.31 5.85
C ARG A 18 9.70 1.70 5.77
N ALA A 19 10.37 1.42 4.67
CA ALA A 19 11.80 1.74 4.52
C ALA A 19 12.03 3.23 4.27
N ASP A 20 11.24 3.84 3.37
CA ASP A 20 11.44 5.22 2.91
C ASP A 20 10.47 6.23 3.57
N ALA A 21 9.60 5.79 4.50
CA ALA A 21 8.58 6.62 5.14
C ALA A 21 7.71 7.39 4.11
N CYS A 22 7.36 6.73 3.01
CA CYS A 22 6.60 7.35 1.92
C CYS A 22 5.27 7.90 2.44
N ALA A 23 4.98 9.15 2.09
CA ALA A 23 3.81 9.91 2.52
C ALA A 23 2.78 10.13 1.40
N SER A 24 3.10 9.78 0.15
CA SER A 24 2.24 9.98 -1.00
C SER A 24 2.39 8.88 -2.06
N VAL A 25 1.36 8.71 -2.89
CA VAL A 25 1.36 7.73 -4.01
C VAL A 25 2.49 8.01 -4.99
N GLN A 26 2.81 9.27 -5.24
CA GLN A 26 3.93 9.65 -6.13
C GLN A 26 5.27 9.16 -5.58
N GLN A 27 5.49 9.24 -4.26
CA GLN A 27 6.71 8.71 -3.64
C GLN A 27 6.78 7.18 -3.77
N VAL A 28 5.66 6.50 -3.51
CA VAL A 28 5.55 5.05 -3.72
C VAL A 28 5.77 4.69 -5.19
N THR A 29 5.21 5.45 -6.13
CA THR A 29 5.39 5.24 -7.58
C THR A 29 6.86 5.40 -7.97
N ARG A 30 7.55 6.42 -7.45
CA ARG A 30 8.97 6.65 -7.75
C ARG A 30 9.86 5.50 -7.25
N LYS A 31 9.52 4.89 -6.11
CA LYS A 31 10.33 3.85 -5.47
C LYS A 31 9.96 2.43 -5.91
N CYS A 32 8.67 2.13 -5.92
CA CYS A 32 8.12 0.80 -6.13
C CYS A 32 7.53 0.63 -7.55
N LYS A 33 7.45 1.70 -8.35
CA LYS A 33 6.78 1.77 -9.67
C LYS A 33 5.27 1.54 -9.62
N ALA A 34 4.72 0.98 -8.54
CA ALA A 34 3.28 0.81 -8.33
C ALA A 34 2.52 2.12 -8.56
N GLY A 35 1.47 2.08 -9.38
CA GLY A 35 0.68 3.27 -9.70
C GLY A 35 1.18 4.06 -10.92
N GLY A 36 2.26 3.66 -11.59
CA GLY A 36 2.74 4.33 -12.81
C GLY A 36 1.93 4.04 -14.09
N GLY A 37 1.11 2.99 -14.10
CA GLY A 37 0.31 2.55 -15.25
C GLY A 37 -1.11 3.13 -15.26
N CYS A 38 -2.13 2.26 -15.19
CA CYS A 38 -3.55 2.64 -15.24
C CYS A 38 -4.06 3.41 -14.00
N ARG A 39 -3.23 3.56 -12.96
CA ARG A 39 -3.55 4.25 -11.69
C ARG A 39 -4.72 3.68 -10.88
N SER A 40 -5.28 2.54 -11.27
CA SER A 40 -6.40 1.91 -10.54
C SER A 40 -6.04 1.48 -9.10
N CYS A 41 -4.75 1.32 -8.81
CA CYS A 41 -4.24 0.96 -7.48
C CYS A 41 -3.93 2.18 -6.60
N HIS A 42 -4.09 3.41 -7.08
CA HIS A 42 -3.86 4.63 -6.29
C HIS A 42 -4.67 4.68 -4.99
N PRO A 43 -6.00 4.46 -4.98
CA PRO A 43 -6.77 4.54 -3.73
C PRO A 43 -6.28 3.52 -2.70
N GLU A 44 -5.95 2.31 -3.15
CA GLU A 44 -5.45 1.24 -2.29
C GLU A 44 -4.05 1.56 -1.72
N ILE A 45 -3.19 2.24 -2.50
CA ILE A 45 -1.89 2.72 -2.02
C ILE A 45 -2.05 3.82 -0.97
N GLU A 46 -3.00 4.75 -1.13
CA GLU A 46 -3.27 5.81 -0.14
C GLU A 46 -3.72 5.24 1.20
N GLU A 47 -4.60 4.24 1.17
CA GLU A 47 -5.01 3.51 2.38
C GLU A 47 -3.80 2.85 3.06
N LEU A 48 -2.96 2.14 2.30
CA LEU A 48 -1.76 1.49 2.85
C LEU A 48 -0.77 2.50 3.44
N ILE A 49 -0.58 3.66 2.81
CA ILE A 49 0.28 4.74 3.35
C ILE A 49 -0.27 5.22 4.69
N THR A 50 -1.57 5.47 4.78
CA THR A 50 -2.22 5.94 6.00
C THR A 50 -2.04 4.92 7.11
N GLU A 51 -2.34 3.66 6.83
CA GLU A 51 -2.31 2.56 7.81
C GLU A 51 -0.89 2.22 8.29
N VAL A 52 0.11 2.19 7.40
CA VAL A 52 1.52 1.99 7.82
C VAL A 52 1.99 3.15 8.71
N ARG A 53 1.49 4.37 8.46
CA ARG A 53 1.84 5.54 9.28
C ARG A 53 1.14 5.54 10.63
N GLU A 54 -0.11 5.08 10.69
CA GLU A 54 -0.85 4.91 11.95
C GLU A 54 -0.33 3.70 12.76
N GLU A 55 0.11 2.63 12.09
CA GLU A 55 0.81 1.50 12.72
C GLU A 55 2.05 1.96 13.49
N ARG A 56 2.83 2.89 12.91
CA ARG A 56 3.98 3.51 13.60
C ARG A 56 3.58 4.36 14.81
N LYS A 57 2.35 4.90 14.84
CA LYS A 57 1.83 5.67 15.96
C LYS A 57 1.18 4.81 17.06
N GLY A 58 1.02 3.50 16.83
CA GLY A 58 0.56 2.55 17.85
C GLY A 58 -0.94 2.22 17.84
N GLY A 59 -1.68 2.55 16.77
CA GLY A 59 -3.12 2.27 16.69
C GLY A 59 -3.53 1.56 15.40
N GLY A 60 -3.88 0.27 15.49
CA GLY A 60 -4.50 -0.51 14.41
C GLY A 60 -3.63 -0.70 13.18
N GLY A 61 -2.76 -1.72 13.18
CA GLY A 61 -1.80 -1.94 12.08
C GLY A 61 -2.41 -2.51 10.79
N ILE A 62 -1.52 -2.67 9.79
CA ILE A 62 -1.76 -3.21 8.43
C ILE A 62 -2.70 -4.43 8.32
N LEU A 63 -2.83 -5.20 9.41
CA LEU A 63 -3.72 -6.34 9.53
C LEU A 63 -5.20 -5.95 9.29
N GLY A 64 -5.61 -4.71 9.60
CA GLY A 64 -6.97 -4.22 9.37
C GLY A 64 -7.33 -4.08 7.89
N VAL A 65 -6.43 -3.53 7.07
CA VAL A 65 -6.60 -3.45 5.62
C VAL A 65 -6.56 -4.83 5.00
N ILE A 66 -5.59 -5.66 5.37
CA ILE A 66 -5.50 -7.02 4.84
C ILE A 66 -6.75 -7.83 5.21
N ALA A 67 -7.29 -7.69 6.43
CA ALA A 67 -8.56 -8.30 6.81
C ALA A 67 -9.74 -7.74 6.03
N ARG A 68 -9.77 -6.44 5.71
CA ARG A 68 -10.88 -5.84 4.94
C ARG A 68 -10.82 -6.19 3.45
N VAL A 69 -9.62 -6.22 2.86
CA VAL A 69 -9.35 -6.51 1.45
C VAL A 69 -9.36 -8.02 1.16
N PHE A 70 -8.74 -8.84 2.01
CA PHE A 70 -8.63 -10.29 1.83
C PHE A 70 -9.60 -11.11 2.69
N GLY A 71 -10.21 -10.54 3.73
CA GLY A 71 -11.14 -11.24 4.63
C GLY A 71 -12.59 -11.31 4.13
N ARG A 72 -12.92 -10.72 2.97
CA ARG A 72 -14.18 -10.99 2.25
C ARG A 72 -14.14 -12.35 1.54
N ARG A 73 -13.91 -13.42 2.29
CA ARG A 73 -14.09 -14.79 1.82
C ARG A 73 -15.22 -15.49 2.58
N ARG A 74 -16.39 -14.83 2.64
CA ARG A 74 -17.70 -15.38 2.31
C ARG A 74 -18.75 -14.27 2.24
#